data_AF-R8D7A0-F1
#
_entry.id   AF-R8D7A0-F1
#
_cell.length_a   1.000
_cell.length_b   1.000
_cell.length_c   1.000
_cell.angle_alpha   90.00
_cell.angle_beta   90.00
_cell.angle_gamma   90.00
#
_symmetry.space_group_name_H-M   'P 1'
#
loop_
_entity.id
_entity.type
_entity.pdbx_description
1 polymer ?
#
loop_
_entity_poly.entity_id
_entity_poly.type
_entity_poly.pdbx_seq_one_letter_code
_entity_poly.pdbx_strand_id
1 'polypeptide(L)'
;MKNDVIEYVEFSKLDVKDSFFSSLIEDYGGFEKWFEKKAAQREKVYVLKENELQGFLYLKEEIEADDTITPKFEEKRRLKIGTFKIDAHGTVLGERFIGLILKRMVEENYLECYVTVFEKQKPLIRLFEKFGFYFWGTKANGELVYVKSLETKEDFYLDFPRIKLENNKKFLLGIFPKHHTKLFPLSKLETEKNHKIEDLSFTNTVEKVYLTGMVGVDTIKSGDMLIIYRTAEPGKSARWSSVVTSVCTVIERKHIRDFSTVEDFIKYCGKGTIFSRGELESFWRRKNYPHIIKMLYNIAVPKRIVRHDLLEKGLINEGYAGFMPLTNLQFEKTLELGEVNESFIIN
;
A
#
# COMPACT_ATOMS: atom_id res chain seq x y z
N MET A 1 -10.03 10.62 6.50
CA MET A 1 -10.57 9.39 5.88
C MET A 1 -12.00 9.19 6.37
N LYS A 2 -13.01 9.65 5.64
CA LYS A 2 -14.41 9.29 5.96
C LYS A 2 -14.69 7.96 5.24
N ASN A 3 -15.22 6.96 5.97
CA ASN A 3 -15.59 5.63 5.47
C ASN A 3 -14.42 4.67 5.21
N ASP A 4 -13.40 4.76 6.04
CA ASP A 4 -12.33 3.78 6.16
C ASP A 4 -12.37 3.19 7.59
N VAL A 5 -12.12 1.89 7.75
CA VAL A 5 -11.95 1.22 9.05
C VAL A 5 -10.66 1.64 9.76
N ILE A 6 -9.67 2.17 9.01
CA ILE A 6 -8.52 2.86 9.60
C ILE A 6 -8.86 4.34 9.82
N GLU A 7 -8.83 4.75 11.07
CA GLU A 7 -9.10 6.12 11.48
C GLU A 7 -7.85 6.78 12.06
N TYR A 8 -7.75 8.10 11.92
CA TYR A 8 -6.70 8.90 12.54
C TYR A 8 -7.31 9.74 13.67
N VAL A 9 -7.15 9.26 14.90
CA VAL A 9 -7.85 9.76 16.09
C VAL A 9 -6.87 10.26 17.13
N GLU A 10 -7.34 11.08 18.07
CA GLU A 10 -6.54 11.47 19.23
C GLU A 10 -6.45 10.32 20.23
N PHE A 11 -5.32 10.20 20.93
CA PHE A 11 -5.16 9.23 22.03
C PHE A 11 -6.27 9.34 23.08
N SER A 12 -6.75 10.56 23.35
CA SER A 12 -7.83 10.85 24.29
C SER A 12 -9.17 10.19 23.95
N LYS A 13 -9.35 9.69 22.72
CA LYS A 13 -10.56 8.96 22.28
C LYS A 13 -10.48 7.45 22.51
N LEU A 14 -9.35 6.97 23.02
CA LEU A 14 -9.07 5.56 23.24
C LEU A 14 -8.96 5.31 24.74
N ASP A 15 -9.31 4.10 25.16
CA ASP A 15 -9.17 3.65 26.53
C ASP A 15 -7.93 2.75 26.65
N VAL A 16 -6.95 3.16 27.46
CA VAL A 16 -5.74 2.36 27.69
C VAL A 16 -6.05 1.05 28.43
N LYS A 17 -7.20 0.95 29.09
CA LYS A 17 -7.67 -0.27 29.77
C LYS A 17 -8.36 -1.26 28.82
N ASP A 18 -8.52 -0.92 27.54
CA ASP A 18 -8.98 -1.85 26.52
C ASP A 18 -8.05 -3.07 26.49
N SER A 19 -8.62 -4.28 26.41
CA SER A 19 -7.87 -5.54 26.45
C SER A 19 -6.86 -5.66 25.32
N PHE A 20 -7.05 -4.93 24.22
CA PHE A 20 -6.07 -4.77 23.15
C PHE A 20 -4.71 -4.30 23.67
N PHE A 21 -4.66 -3.46 24.70
CA PHE A 21 -3.40 -2.91 25.24
C PHE A 21 -2.75 -3.77 26.32
N SER A 22 -3.42 -4.82 26.83
CA SER A 22 -2.92 -5.61 27.96
C SER A 22 -1.49 -6.13 27.75
N SER A 23 -1.20 -6.70 26.58
CA SER A 23 0.16 -7.21 26.29
C SER A 23 1.20 -6.10 26.18
N LEU A 24 0.81 -4.88 25.79
CA LEU A 24 1.72 -3.72 25.74
C LEU A 24 2.01 -3.19 27.14
N ILE A 25 1.02 -3.22 28.03
CA ILE A 25 1.19 -2.86 29.44
C ILE A 25 2.13 -3.83 30.15
N GLU A 26 2.01 -5.12 29.86
CA GLU A 26 2.91 -6.17 30.39
C GLU A 26 4.33 -6.04 29.85
N ASP A 27 4.49 -5.75 28.55
CA ASP A 27 5.80 -5.70 27.88
C ASP A 27 6.57 -4.40 28.15
N TYR A 28 5.86 -3.29 28.42
CA TYR A 28 6.45 -1.97 28.58
C TYR A 28 6.08 -1.35 29.93
N GLY A 29 7.01 -1.43 30.89
CA GLY A 29 6.87 -0.79 32.20
C GLY A 29 6.59 0.71 32.05
N GLY A 30 5.41 1.16 32.52
CA GLY A 30 4.99 2.56 32.42
C GLY A 30 4.22 2.92 31.15
N PHE A 31 3.80 1.95 30.33
CA PHE A 31 2.98 2.18 29.13
C PHE A 31 1.74 3.04 29.40
N GLU A 32 1.04 2.79 30.52
CA GLU A 32 -0.17 3.54 30.87
C GLU A 32 0.11 5.04 31.07
N LYS A 33 1.16 5.36 31.83
CA LYS A 33 1.59 6.76 32.04
C LYS A 33 2.05 7.41 30.72
N TRP A 34 2.72 6.64 29.86
CA TRP A 34 3.10 7.12 28.53
C TRP A 34 1.86 7.43 27.68
N PHE A 35 0.86 6.56 27.70
CA PHE A 35 -0.40 6.72 26.97
C PHE A 35 -1.16 7.97 27.45
N GLU A 36 -1.31 8.13 28.76
CA GLU A 36 -1.94 9.31 29.39
C GLU A 36 -1.22 10.61 29.02
N LYS A 37 0.12 10.59 29.03
CA LYS A 37 0.93 11.73 28.57
C LYS A 37 0.65 12.06 27.10
N LYS A 38 0.53 11.05 26.23
CA LYS A 38 0.21 11.25 24.81
C LYS A 38 -1.20 11.76 24.59
N ALA A 39 -2.17 11.28 25.36
CA ALA A 39 -3.52 11.82 25.39
C ALA A 39 -3.54 13.30 25.80
N ALA A 40 -2.82 13.67 26.86
CA ALA A 40 -2.72 15.06 27.33
C ALA A 40 -2.06 16.00 26.29
N GLN A 41 -1.10 15.47 25.53
CA GLN A 41 -0.43 16.19 24.42
C GLN A 41 -1.30 16.33 23.16
N ARG A 42 -2.52 15.77 23.14
CA ARG A 42 -3.41 15.70 21.97
C ARG A 42 -2.74 15.05 20.75
N GLU A 43 -1.84 14.11 21.02
CA GLU A 43 -1.20 13.32 19.98
C GLU A 43 -2.22 12.45 19.27
N LYS A 44 -1.93 12.12 18.01
CA LYS A 44 -2.83 11.34 17.17
C LYS A 44 -2.20 10.03 16.74
N VAL A 45 -3.06 9.05 16.53
CA VAL A 45 -2.72 7.67 16.27
C VAL A 45 -3.61 7.10 15.18
N TYR A 46 -3.07 6.22 14.35
CA TYR A 46 -3.86 5.42 13.43
C TYR A 46 -4.41 4.21 14.18
N VAL A 47 -5.73 4.03 14.14
CA VAL A 47 -6.39 2.86 14.70
C VAL A 47 -7.16 2.14 13.62
N LEU A 48 -7.18 0.80 13.67
CA LEU A 48 -8.17 0.03 12.96
C LEU A 48 -9.23 -0.42 13.96
N LYS A 49 -10.48 -0.02 13.72
CA LYS A 49 -11.62 -0.40 14.56
C LYS A 49 -12.82 -0.77 13.70
N GLU A 50 -13.24 -2.03 13.77
CA GLU A 50 -14.53 -2.46 13.22
C GLU A 50 -15.57 -2.52 14.36
N ASN A 51 -15.52 -3.59 15.16
CA ASN A 51 -16.28 -3.70 16.41
C ASN A 51 -15.38 -3.45 17.63
N GLU A 52 -14.19 -4.02 17.59
CA GLU A 52 -13.14 -3.90 18.61
C GLU A 52 -11.87 -3.29 17.98
N LEU A 53 -10.94 -2.85 18.84
CA LEU A 53 -9.65 -2.34 18.37
C LEU A 53 -8.80 -3.51 17.86
N GLN A 54 -8.32 -3.42 16.62
CA GLN A 54 -7.56 -4.49 15.97
C GLN A 54 -6.18 -4.04 15.49
N GLY A 55 -5.97 -2.73 15.40
CA GLY A 55 -4.70 -2.16 14.99
C GLY A 55 -4.45 -0.82 15.65
N PHE A 56 -3.20 -0.56 16.01
CA PHE A 56 -2.73 0.66 16.63
C PHE A 56 -1.35 1.01 16.10
N LEU A 57 -1.22 2.17 15.48
CA LEU A 57 0.04 2.67 14.93
C LEU A 57 0.24 4.13 15.34
N TYR A 58 1.19 4.34 16.25
CA TYR A 58 1.66 5.67 16.64
C TYR A 58 2.96 6.00 15.91
N LEU A 59 2.96 7.14 15.22
CA LEU A 59 4.10 7.67 14.47
C LEU A 59 4.49 9.02 15.04
N LYS A 60 5.79 9.27 15.11
CA LYS A 60 6.33 10.58 15.50
C LYS A 60 7.63 10.90 14.76
N GLU A 61 7.92 12.18 14.65
CA GLU A 61 9.21 12.68 14.19
C GLU A 61 10.24 12.61 15.32
N GLU A 62 11.46 12.21 14.99
CA GLU A 62 12.64 12.37 15.83
C GLU A 62 13.80 12.89 14.98
N ILE A 63 14.51 13.91 15.47
CA ILE A 63 15.63 14.54 14.77
C ILE A 63 16.97 14.33 15.49
N GLU A 64 16.92 14.01 16.78
CA GLU A 64 18.08 13.96 17.67
C GLU A 64 18.91 12.69 17.47
N ALA A 65 20.15 12.73 17.95
CA ALA A 65 20.97 11.53 18.15
C ALA A 65 20.38 10.67 19.28
N ASP A 66 20.62 9.35 19.24
CA ASP A 66 20.21 8.42 20.29
C ASP A 66 21.39 7.50 20.64
N ASP A 67 22.02 7.77 21.78
CA ASP A 67 23.13 7.00 22.34
C ASP A 67 22.67 5.76 23.12
N THR A 68 21.36 5.60 23.33
CA THR A 68 20.77 4.41 23.96
C THR A 68 20.66 3.23 23.00
N ILE A 69 20.87 3.46 21.70
CA ILE A 69 20.92 2.45 20.64
C ILE A 69 22.38 2.11 20.34
N THR A 70 22.69 0.83 20.15
CA THR A 70 24.02 0.37 19.73
C THR A 70 23.92 -0.40 18.41
N PRO A 71 24.53 0.08 17.30
CA PRO A 71 25.30 1.32 17.15
C PRO A 71 24.46 2.59 17.33
N LYS A 72 25.06 3.68 17.80
CA LYS A 72 24.33 4.94 18.06
C LYS A 72 23.67 5.49 16.81
N PHE A 73 22.52 6.13 17.00
CA PHE A 73 21.95 6.98 15.96
C PHE A 73 22.61 8.35 16.00
N GLU A 74 23.17 8.78 14.87
CA GLU A 74 23.55 10.17 14.67
C GLU A 74 22.33 11.06 14.44
N GLU A 75 22.48 12.36 14.63
CA GLU A 75 21.44 13.35 14.32
C GLU A 75 20.96 13.21 12.88
N LYS A 76 19.66 12.95 12.72
CA LYS A 76 19.01 12.78 11.41
C LYS A 76 17.51 12.86 11.62
N ARG A 77 16.80 13.46 10.67
CA ARG A 77 15.33 13.48 10.66
C ARG A 77 14.76 12.10 10.29
N ARG A 78 14.18 11.43 11.28
CA ARG A 78 13.62 10.07 11.17
C ARG A 78 12.14 10.04 11.51
N LEU A 79 11.41 9.17 10.81
CA LEU A 79 10.07 8.76 11.20
C LEU A 79 10.18 7.57 12.16
N LYS A 80 9.81 7.76 13.43
CA LYS A 80 9.75 6.67 14.40
C LYS A 80 8.37 6.04 14.41
N ILE A 81 8.35 4.71 14.31
CA ILE A 81 7.22 3.88 14.71
C ILE A 81 7.27 3.75 16.23
N GLY A 82 6.55 4.63 16.94
CA GLY A 82 6.61 4.72 18.39
C GLY A 82 5.93 3.54 19.10
N THR A 83 4.81 3.08 18.54
CA THR A 83 4.14 1.85 18.99
C THR A 83 3.38 1.28 17.81
N PHE A 84 3.53 -0.01 17.57
CA PHE A 84 2.78 -0.71 16.54
C PHE A 84 2.30 -2.05 17.05
N LYS A 85 0.98 -2.22 17.05
CA LYS A 85 0.32 -3.47 17.44
C LYS A 85 -0.80 -3.78 16.45
N ILE A 86 -0.89 -5.06 16.07
CA ILE A 86 -1.98 -5.60 15.25
C ILE A 86 -2.42 -6.94 15.85
N ASP A 87 -3.74 -7.11 15.99
CA ASP A 87 -4.34 -8.38 16.39
C ASP A 87 -4.81 -9.09 15.12
N ALA A 88 -3.84 -9.71 14.43
CA ALA A 88 -4.00 -10.31 13.12
C ALA A 88 -4.80 -11.62 13.18
N HIS A 89 -6.13 -11.52 13.19
CA HIS A 89 -7.03 -12.65 12.99
C HIS A 89 -7.08 -13.06 11.51
N GLY A 90 -5.95 -13.53 10.96
CA GLY A 90 -5.86 -14.14 9.63
C GLY A 90 -5.80 -13.18 8.42
N THR A 91 -5.83 -11.87 8.61
CA THR A 91 -5.74 -10.86 7.52
C THR A 91 -4.31 -10.37 7.27
N VAL A 92 -4.06 -9.74 6.12
CA VAL A 92 -2.77 -9.10 5.77
C VAL A 92 -2.69 -7.67 6.31
N LEU A 93 -3.29 -7.44 7.48
CA LEU A 93 -3.51 -6.10 8.03
C LEU A 93 -2.20 -5.31 8.20
N GLY A 94 -1.12 -6.00 8.59
CA GLY A 94 0.18 -5.38 8.75
C GLY A 94 0.68 -4.67 7.49
N GLU A 95 0.47 -5.23 6.30
CA GLU A 95 0.94 -4.61 5.04
C GLU A 95 0.27 -3.26 4.76
N ARG A 96 -0.98 -3.08 5.21
CA ARG A 96 -1.69 -1.82 5.05
C ARG A 96 -1.07 -0.71 5.89
N PHE A 97 -0.73 -1.03 7.14
CA PHE A 97 -0.02 -0.11 8.02
C PHE A 97 1.39 0.18 7.48
N ILE A 98 2.11 -0.81 6.96
CA ILE A 98 3.39 -0.58 6.28
C ILE A 98 3.22 0.41 5.12
N GLY A 99 2.19 0.23 4.29
CA GLY A 99 1.85 1.18 3.23
C GLY A 99 1.64 2.60 3.75
N LEU A 100 0.93 2.79 4.85
CA LEU A 100 0.72 4.10 5.50
C LEU A 100 2.04 4.69 6.02
N ILE A 101 2.85 3.88 6.71
CA ILE A 101 4.14 4.29 7.28
C ILE A 101 5.06 4.79 6.18
N LEU A 102 5.26 3.97 5.14
CA LEU A 102 6.25 4.25 4.11
C LEU A 102 5.77 5.36 3.16
N LYS A 103 4.47 5.45 2.91
CA LYS A 103 3.90 6.60 2.21
C LYS A 103 4.20 7.90 2.96
N ARG A 104 3.96 7.93 4.28
CA ARG A 104 4.25 9.09 5.12
C ARG A 104 5.74 9.42 5.16
N MET A 105 6.59 8.40 5.26
CA MET A 105 8.05 8.56 5.21
C MET A 105 8.48 9.35 3.97
N VAL A 106 7.95 8.97 2.80
CA VAL A 106 8.29 9.59 1.52
C VAL A 106 7.63 10.98 1.36
N GLU A 107 6.34 11.12 1.64
CA GLU A 107 5.61 12.39 1.47
C GLU A 107 6.13 13.51 2.36
N GLU A 108 6.52 13.18 3.59
CA GLU A 108 7.05 14.14 4.55
C GLU A 108 8.58 14.27 4.49
N ASN A 109 9.26 13.63 3.52
CA ASN A 109 10.72 13.69 3.29
C ASN A 109 11.56 13.30 4.53
N TYR A 110 11.20 12.21 5.20
CA TYR A 110 12.07 11.61 6.23
C TYR A 110 13.21 10.84 5.57
N LEU A 111 14.42 10.94 6.13
CA LEU A 111 15.59 10.26 5.58
C LEU A 111 15.60 8.76 5.92
N GLU A 112 15.07 8.42 7.10
CA GLU A 112 14.93 7.05 7.59
C GLU A 112 13.60 6.87 8.31
N CYS A 113 13.07 5.66 8.29
CA CYS A 113 12.02 5.21 9.18
C CYS A 113 12.55 4.08 10.05
N TYR A 114 12.19 4.04 11.33
CA TYR A 114 12.68 2.98 12.20
C TYR A 114 11.66 2.55 13.25
N VAL A 115 11.88 1.35 13.79
CA VAL A 115 11.05 0.72 14.82
C VAL A 115 11.92 0.01 15.85
N THR A 116 11.46 0.00 17.10
CA THR A 116 12.01 -0.88 18.14
C THR A 116 11.03 -2.02 18.39
N VAL A 117 11.56 -3.24 18.51
CA VAL A 117 10.75 -4.45 18.58
C VAL A 117 11.47 -5.52 19.40
N PHE A 118 10.74 -6.26 20.24
CA PHE A 118 11.31 -7.41 20.93
C PHE A 118 11.45 -8.62 20.00
N GLU A 119 12.53 -9.39 20.16
CA GLU A 119 12.83 -10.56 19.33
C GLU A 119 11.68 -11.58 19.25
N LYS A 120 10.89 -11.70 20.33
CA LYS A 120 9.70 -12.58 20.38
C LYS A 120 8.66 -12.26 19.30
N GLN A 121 8.61 -11.03 18.79
CA GLN A 121 7.66 -10.58 17.77
C GLN A 121 8.14 -10.93 16.33
N LYS A 122 8.53 -12.19 16.11
CA LYS A 122 9.07 -12.69 14.82
C LYS A 122 8.18 -12.40 13.61
N PRO A 123 6.83 -12.53 13.66
CA PRO A 123 5.98 -12.20 12.52
C PRO A 123 6.08 -10.73 12.10
N LEU A 124 6.21 -9.84 13.08
CA LEU A 124 6.30 -8.40 12.84
C LEU A 124 7.65 -8.02 12.24
N ILE A 125 8.74 -8.60 12.76
CA ILE A 125 10.08 -8.44 12.21
C ILE A 125 10.11 -8.85 10.73
N ARG A 126 9.60 -10.04 10.38
CA ARG A 126 9.54 -10.51 8.99
C ARG A 126 8.73 -9.59 8.07
N LEU A 127 7.67 -8.98 8.60
CA LEU A 127 6.88 -8.00 7.85
C LEU A 127 7.71 -6.76 7.54
N PHE A 128 8.43 -6.22 8.53
CA PHE A 128 9.32 -5.08 8.32
C PHE A 128 10.45 -5.42 7.33
N GLU A 129 11.10 -6.57 7.49
CA GLU A 129 12.17 -7.04 6.60
C GLU A 129 11.68 -7.20 5.15
N LYS A 130 10.47 -7.73 4.95
CA LYS A 130 9.84 -7.81 3.62
C LYS A 130 9.81 -6.45 2.91
N PHE A 131 9.67 -5.35 3.65
CA PHE A 131 9.58 -4.00 3.09
C PHE A 131 10.85 -3.16 3.29
N GLY A 132 12.01 -3.82 3.37
CA GLY A 132 13.31 -3.14 3.32
C GLY A 132 13.80 -2.56 4.64
N PHE A 133 13.15 -2.90 5.76
CA PHE A 133 13.78 -2.64 7.05
C PHE A 133 14.87 -3.68 7.30
N TYR A 134 16.03 -3.22 7.76
CA TYR A 134 17.15 -4.09 8.13
C TYR A 134 17.49 -3.89 9.60
N PHE A 135 18.06 -4.93 10.21
CA PHE A 135 18.54 -4.85 11.58
C PHE A 135 19.69 -3.84 11.67
N TRP A 136 19.52 -2.83 12.51
CA TRP A 136 20.53 -1.81 12.78
C TRP A 136 21.34 -2.14 14.04
N GLY A 137 20.64 -2.48 15.13
CA GLY A 137 21.26 -2.56 16.44
C GLY A 137 20.29 -2.92 17.56
N THR A 138 20.71 -2.75 18.79
CA THR A 138 19.92 -3.10 19.98
C THR A 138 19.87 -1.97 21.00
N LYS A 139 18.91 -2.05 21.91
CA LYS A 139 18.83 -1.25 23.13
C LYS A 139 19.18 -2.10 24.36
N ALA A 140 19.58 -1.44 25.44
CA ALA A 140 19.94 -2.09 26.71
C ALA A 140 18.81 -2.95 27.32
N ASN A 141 17.55 -2.62 27.01
CA ASN A 141 16.36 -3.37 27.45
C ASN A 141 16.08 -4.62 26.59
N GLY A 142 16.93 -4.95 25.62
CA GLY A 142 16.78 -6.12 24.75
C GLY A 142 15.89 -5.90 23.52
N GLU A 143 15.40 -4.69 23.28
CA GLU A 143 14.73 -4.37 22.02
C GLU A 143 15.72 -4.36 20.85
N LEU A 144 15.31 -4.93 19.72
CA LEU A 144 15.98 -4.83 18.44
C LEU A 144 15.52 -3.55 17.73
N VAL A 145 16.44 -2.91 17.00
CA VAL A 145 16.18 -1.72 16.21
C VAL A 145 16.27 -2.06 14.74
N TYR A 146 15.18 -1.82 14.01
CA TYR A 146 15.10 -2.03 12.56
C TYR A 146 14.92 -0.68 11.87
N VAL A 147 15.72 -0.45 10.82
CA VAL A 147 15.77 0.82 10.07
C VAL A 147 15.48 0.55 8.60
N LYS A 148 14.73 1.45 7.97
CA LYS A 148 14.60 1.56 6.52
C LYS A 148 15.13 2.93 6.10
N SER A 149 16.00 2.95 5.08
CA SER A 149 16.48 4.17 4.43
C SER A 149 15.84 4.34 3.04
N LEU A 150 16.15 5.45 2.38
CA LEU A 150 15.77 5.71 0.98
C LEU A 150 16.82 5.20 -0.04
N GLU A 151 17.78 4.39 0.40
CA GLU A 151 18.75 3.78 -0.50
C GLU A 151 18.09 2.71 -1.37
N THR A 152 18.22 2.82 -2.69
CA THR A 152 17.66 1.87 -3.64
C THR A 152 18.29 0.49 -3.50
N LYS A 153 17.47 -0.55 -3.46
CA LYS A 153 17.89 -1.96 -3.34
C LYS A 153 17.67 -2.77 -4.62
N GLU A 154 17.12 -2.16 -5.67
CA GLU A 154 16.78 -2.82 -6.94
C GLU A 154 15.81 -3.99 -6.74
N ASP A 155 14.93 -3.86 -5.74
CA ASP A 155 13.90 -4.84 -5.40
C ASP A 155 12.58 -4.12 -5.15
N PHE A 156 11.51 -4.60 -5.79
CA PHE A 156 10.22 -3.92 -5.77
C PHE A 156 9.60 -3.79 -4.37
N TYR A 157 9.83 -4.77 -3.49
CA TYR A 157 9.31 -4.76 -2.12
C TYR A 157 10.20 -3.94 -1.19
N LEU A 158 11.52 -4.09 -1.31
CA LEU A 158 12.46 -3.33 -0.49
C LEU A 158 12.44 -1.85 -0.82
N ASP A 159 12.16 -1.48 -2.08
CA ASP A 159 12.05 -0.10 -2.53
C ASP A 159 10.62 0.48 -2.44
N PHE A 160 9.62 -0.34 -2.12
CA PHE A 160 8.25 0.12 -1.94
C PHE A 160 8.17 1.26 -0.91
N PRO A 161 7.34 2.31 -1.14
CA PRO A 161 6.41 2.51 -2.25
C PRO A 161 7.03 3.21 -3.48
N ARG A 162 8.33 3.47 -3.48
CA ARG A 162 8.98 4.18 -4.59
C ARG A 162 8.97 3.35 -5.87
N ILE A 163 9.03 4.03 -7.01
CA ILE A 163 8.95 3.44 -8.35
C ILE A 163 10.15 3.88 -9.19
N LYS A 164 10.72 2.93 -9.94
CA LYS A 164 11.77 3.21 -10.93
C LYS A 164 11.15 3.40 -12.31
N LEU A 165 11.55 4.44 -13.04
CA LEU A 165 11.01 4.74 -14.37
C LEU A 165 11.92 4.28 -15.51
N GLU A 166 13.15 3.89 -15.21
CA GLU A 166 14.12 3.48 -16.22
C GLU A 166 13.96 2.02 -16.66
N ASN A 167 14.36 1.72 -17.89
CA ASN A 167 14.48 0.35 -18.43
C ASN A 167 13.21 -0.51 -18.36
N ASN A 168 12.03 0.12 -18.29
CA ASN A 168 10.75 -0.57 -18.23
C ASN A 168 9.74 0.01 -19.23
N LYS A 169 8.69 -0.75 -19.56
CA LYS A 169 7.56 -0.29 -20.38
C LYS A 169 6.45 0.27 -19.51
N LYS A 170 5.69 1.20 -20.07
CA LYS A 170 4.62 1.93 -19.38
C LYS A 170 3.31 1.62 -20.07
N PHE A 171 2.27 1.35 -19.29
CA PHE A 171 0.95 1.05 -19.81
C PHE A 171 -0.14 1.72 -18.99
N LEU A 172 -1.24 2.01 -19.65
CA LEU A 172 -2.51 2.27 -19.01
C LEU A 172 -3.30 0.96 -18.91
N LEU A 173 -3.84 0.67 -17.73
CA LEU A 173 -4.65 -0.51 -17.44
C LEU A 173 -6.03 -0.07 -16.91
N GLY A 174 -7.04 -0.31 -17.75
CA GLY A 174 -8.43 0.01 -17.47
C GLY A 174 -9.05 -0.97 -16.47
N ILE A 175 -9.86 -0.47 -15.54
CA ILE A 175 -10.60 -1.28 -14.55
C ILE A 175 -12.02 -0.75 -14.39
N PHE A 176 -12.98 -1.66 -14.27
CA PHE A 176 -14.38 -1.30 -14.05
C PHE A 176 -14.61 -0.72 -12.65
N PRO A 177 -15.47 0.32 -12.52
CA PRO A 177 -15.89 0.90 -11.24
C PRO A 177 -16.19 -0.12 -10.13
N LYS A 178 -16.98 -1.15 -10.44
CA LYS A 178 -17.39 -2.20 -9.48
C LYS A 178 -16.24 -2.98 -8.83
N HIS A 179 -15.05 -2.96 -9.44
CA HIS A 179 -13.86 -3.66 -8.98
C HIS A 179 -12.77 -2.71 -8.49
N HIS A 180 -12.81 -1.45 -8.93
CA HIS A 180 -11.75 -0.47 -8.71
C HIS A 180 -11.50 -0.19 -7.23
N THR A 181 -12.48 0.33 -6.49
CA THR A 181 -12.27 0.75 -5.10
C THR A 181 -12.02 -0.45 -4.17
N LYS A 182 -12.54 -1.63 -4.53
CA LYS A 182 -12.23 -2.87 -3.81
C LYS A 182 -10.75 -3.24 -3.93
N LEU A 183 -10.20 -3.17 -5.14
CA LEU A 183 -8.80 -3.53 -5.39
C LEU A 183 -7.83 -2.41 -5.00
N PHE A 184 -8.23 -1.14 -5.15
CA PHE A 184 -7.42 0.05 -4.88
C PHE A 184 -8.09 0.98 -3.85
N PRO A 185 -8.20 0.57 -2.57
CA PRO A 185 -8.98 1.29 -1.56
C PRO A 185 -8.48 2.71 -1.30
N LEU A 186 -7.16 2.95 -1.31
CA LEU A 186 -6.60 4.29 -1.14
C LEU A 186 -6.89 5.23 -2.32
N SER A 187 -7.37 4.68 -3.45
CA SER A 187 -7.70 5.41 -4.67
C SER A 187 -9.19 5.68 -4.86
N LYS A 188 -10.00 5.44 -3.81
CA LYS A 188 -11.41 5.76 -3.76
C LYS A 188 -11.68 7.19 -4.25
N LEU A 189 -12.76 7.37 -5.01
CA LEU A 189 -13.19 8.69 -5.47
C LEU A 189 -14.05 9.39 -4.41
N GLU A 190 -13.99 10.71 -4.35
CA GLU A 190 -14.84 11.52 -3.44
C GLU A 190 -16.35 11.35 -3.71
N THR A 191 -16.69 11.03 -4.96
CA THR A 191 -18.07 10.75 -5.38
C THR A 191 -18.61 9.44 -4.81
N GLU A 192 -17.75 8.53 -4.34
CA GLU A 192 -18.13 7.22 -3.79
C GLU A 192 -18.47 7.31 -2.29
N LYS A 193 -19.31 8.27 -1.92
CA LYS A 193 -19.61 8.61 -0.52
C LYS A 193 -20.08 7.40 0.29
N ASN A 194 -20.87 6.49 -0.29
CA ASN A 194 -21.45 5.35 0.43
C ASN A 194 -20.55 4.12 0.50
N HIS A 195 -19.37 4.12 -0.14
CA HIS A 195 -18.48 2.97 -0.11
C HIS A 195 -17.64 2.96 1.18
N LYS A 196 -17.78 1.92 2.00
CA LYS A 196 -16.92 1.68 3.17
C LYS A 196 -15.78 0.76 2.76
N ILE A 197 -14.54 1.12 3.11
CA ILE A 197 -13.38 0.23 2.93
C ILE A 197 -13.38 -0.74 4.12
N GLU A 198 -13.64 -2.01 3.86
CA GLU A 198 -13.74 -3.08 4.86
C GLU A 198 -12.36 -3.72 5.16
N ASP A 199 -12.23 -4.39 6.31
CA ASP A 199 -11.04 -5.18 6.67
C ASP A 199 -11.01 -6.52 5.91
N LEU A 200 -10.61 -6.47 4.64
CA LEU A 200 -10.52 -7.64 3.76
C LEU A 200 -9.06 -7.89 3.38
N SER A 201 -8.73 -9.16 3.12
CA SER A 201 -7.36 -9.54 2.77
C SER A 201 -6.80 -8.74 1.57
N PHE A 202 -7.62 -8.51 0.54
CA PHE A 202 -7.24 -7.77 -0.65
C PHE A 202 -7.25 -6.25 -0.49
N THR A 203 -7.97 -5.71 0.49
CA THR A 203 -7.88 -4.27 0.81
C THR A 203 -6.61 -3.99 1.61
N ASN A 204 -6.14 -4.96 2.40
CA ASN A 204 -5.01 -4.80 3.31
C ASN A 204 -3.64 -5.10 2.71
N THR A 205 -3.56 -5.96 1.71
CA THR A 205 -2.26 -6.19 1.04
C THR A 205 -1.93 -5.05 0.08
N VAL A 206 -0.64 -4.74 -0.07
CA VAL A 206 -0.16 -3.85 -1.14
C VAL A 206 -0.02 -4.59 -2.48
N GLU A 207 -0.01 -5.92 -2.47
CA GLU A 207 0.01 -6.76 -3.68
C GLU A 207 -1.39 -6.91 -4.25
N LYS A 208 -1.56 -6.56 -5.52
CA LYS A 208 -2.83 -6.67 -6.24
C LYS A 208 -2.73 -7.71 -7.35
N VAL A 209 -3.76 -8.53 -7.48
CA VAL A 209 -3.87 -9.53 -8.54
C VAL A 209 -5.02 -9.13 -9.47
N TYR A 210 -4.66 -8.89 -10.73
CA TYR A 210 -5.59 -8.47 -11.78
C TYR A 210 -5.73 -9.57 -12.83
N LEU A 211 -6.97 -9.98 -13.10
CA LEU A 211 -7.31 -11.02 -14.06
C LEU A 211 -7.95 -10.37 -15.29
N THR A 212 -7.46 -10.69 -16.48
CA THR A 212 -7.94 -10.06 -17.71
C THR A 212 -7.81 -10.95 -18.95
N GLY A 213 -8.66 -10.67 -19.93
CA GLY A 213 -8.57 -11.18 -21.30
C GLY A 213 -8.33 -10.07 -22.33
N MET A 214 -7.87 -8.90 -21.89
CA MET A 214 -7.52 -7.79 -22.78
C MET A 214 -6.32 -8.16 -23.66
N VAL A 215 -6.40 -7.79 -24.93
CA VAL A 215 -5.34 -8.02 -25.93
C VAL A 215 -4.12 -7.14 -25.63
N GLY A 216 -2.92 -7.66 -25.86
CA GLY A 216 -1.64 -6.96 -25.70
C GLY A 216 -1.04 -7.05 -24.30
N VAL A 217 -1.81 -7.46 -23.30
CA VAL A 217 -1.36 -7.67 -21.91
C VAL A 217 -0.27 -8.75 -21.82
N ASP A 218 -0.16 -9.60 -22.81
CA ASP A 218 0.91 -10.59 -22.95
C ASP A 218 2.31 -10.02 -23.12
N THR A 219 2.41 -8.75 -23.51
CA THR A 219 3.69 -8.05 -23.65
C THR A 219 4.27 -7.50 -22.35
N ILE A 220 3.47 -7.50 -21.27
CA ILE A 220 3.86 -7.02 -19.94
C ILE A 220 4.92 -7.93 -19.32
N LYS A 221 5.94 -7.33 -18.74
CA LYS A 221 7.03 -7.99 -18.01
C LYS A 221 7.14 -7.48 -16.58
N SER A 222 7.89 -8.23 -15.77
CA SER A 222 8.28 -7.78 -14.43
C SER A 222 9.03 -6.44 -14.51
N GLY A 223 8.74 -5.53 -13.59
CA GLY A 223 9.27 -4.17 -13.56
C GLY A 223 8.53 -3.15 -14.44
N ASP A 224 7.62 -3.58 -15.33
CA ASP A 224 6.80 -2.65 -16.10
C ASP A 224 5.86 -1.83 -15.21
N MET A 225 5.52 -0.63 -15.66
CA MET A 225 4.72 0.33 -14.90
C MET A 225 3.30 0.40 -15.44
N LEU A 226 2.33 0.39 -14.54
CA LEU A 226 0.90 0.47 -14.84
C LEU A 226 0.29 1.72 -14.23
N ILE A 227 -0.37 2.54 -15.06
CA ILE A 227 -1.33 3.54 -14.64
C ILE A 227 -2.72 2.89 -14.61
N ILE A 228 -3.36 2.90 -13.45
CA ILE A 228 -4.71 2.37 -13.28
C ILE A 228 -5.72 3.43 -13.70
N TYR A 229 -6.56 3.06 -14.67
CA TYR A 229 -7.59 3.90 -15.26
C TYR A 229 -8.98 3.34 -14.94
N ARG A 230 -9.70 3.98 -14.03
CA ARG A 230 -11.08 3.61 -13.72
C ARG A 230 -12.00 4.06 -14.85
N THR A 231 -12.73 3.13 -15.44
CA THR A 231 -13.66 3.43 -16.55
C THR A 231 -14.95 4.08 -16.05
N ALA A 232 -15.80 4.50 -17.00
CA ALA A 232 -17.08 5.13 -16.71
C ALA A 232 -18.05 4.17 -16.02
N GLU A 233 -18.90 4.72 -15.16
CA GLU A 233 -20.07 3.98 -14.68
C GLU A 233 -21.13 3.90 -15.79
N PRO A 234 -21.99 2.86 -15.77
CA PRO A 234 -23.11 2.78 -16.71
C PRO A 234 -23.92 4.07 -16.76
N GLY A 235 -24.18 4.58 -17.96
CA GLY A 235 -24.95 5.81 -18.18
C GLY A 235 -24.19 7.13 -18.01
N LYS A 236 -22.89 7.11 -17.66
CA LYS A 236 -22.06 8.32 -17.60
C LYS A 236 -21.14 8.45 -18.81
N SER A 237 -20.88 9.69 -19.23
CA SER A 237 -19.89 9.96 -20.28
C SER A 237 -18.50 9.59 -19.80
N ALA A 238 -17.81 8.73 -20.55
CA ALA A 238 -16.43 8.35 -20.24
C ALA A 238 -15.47 9.53 -20.26
N ARG A 239 -15.72 10.53 -21.11
CA ARG A 239 -14.89 11.74 -21.21
C ARG A 239 -14.74 12.46 -19.88
N TRP A 240 -15.76 12.45 -19.02
CA TRP A 240 -15.79 13.22 -17.78
C TRP A 240 -15.82 12.38 -16.50
N SER A 241 -16.02 11.08 -16.61
CA SER A 241 -16.17 10.20 -15.45
C SER A 241 -15.11 9.11 -15.34
N SER A 242 -14.38 8.83 -16.42
CA SER A 242 -13.23 7.92 -16.35
C SER A 242 -11.99 8.68 -15.90
N VAL A 243 -11.20 8.08 -15.02
CA VAL A 243 -10.11 8.76 -14.32
C VAL A 243 -8.89 7.88 -14.11
N VAL A 244 -7.70 8.47 -14.18
CA VAL A 244 -6.47 7.87 -13.65
C VAL A 244 -6.47 7.98 -12.13
N THR A 245 -6.13 6.88 -11.46
CA THR A 245 -6.23 6.81 -10.00
C THR A 245 -4.97 6.33 -9.31
N SER A 246 -4.21 5.42 -9.92
CA SER A 246 -3.12 4.72 -9.22
C SER A 246 -1.95 4.42 -10.13
N VAL A 247 -0.79 4.21 -9.53
CA VAL A 247 0.41 3.70 -10.20
C VAL A 247 0.85 2.40 -9.53
N CYS A 248 1.21 1.42 -10.34
CA CYS A 248 1.62 0.09 -9.91
C CYS A 248 2.87 -0.39 -10.64
N THR A 249 3.76 -1.08 -9.93
CA THR A 249 4.87 -1.84 -10.49
C THR A 249 4.44 -3.28 -10.71
N VAL A 250 4.66 -3.83 -11.89
CA VAL A 250 4.39 -5.25 -12.18
C VAL A 250 5.44 -6.12 -11.50
N ILE A 251 5.00 -7.04 -10.66
CA ILE A 251 5.88 -8.05 -10.05
C ILE A 251 6.06 -9.20 -11.02
N GLU A 252 4.95 -9.72 -11.53
CA GLU A 252 4.96 -10.84 -12.46
C GLU A 252 3.64 -10.92 -13.23
N ARG A 253 3.69 -11.56 -14.40
CA ARG A 253 2.51 -11.90 -15.19
C ARG A 253 2.58 -13.37 -15.56
N LYS A 254 1.50 -14.11 -15.28
CA LYS A 254 1.34 -15.51 -15.71
C LYS A 254 0.15 -15.67 -16.64
N HIS A 255 0.26 -16.62 -17.55
CA HIS A 255 -0.88 -17.13 -18.28
C HIS A 255 -1.59 -18.20 -17.44
N ILE A 256 -2.91 -18.30 -17.55
CA ILE A 256 -3.71 -19.29 -16.81
C ILE A 256 -3.37 -20.76 -17.17
N ARG A 257 -2.61 -20.95 -18.26
CA ARG A 257 -2.12 -22.28 -18.69
C ARG A 257 -0.76 -22.63 -18.08
N ASP A 258 -0.11 -21.67 -17.41
CA ASP A 258 1.17 -21.89 -16.74
C ASP A 258 1.01 -22.56 -15.37
N PHE A 259 -0.23 -22.72 -14.90
CA PHE A 259 -0.56 -23.42 -13.67
C PHE A 259 -0.91 -24.88 -13.95
N SER A 260 -0.34 -25.80 -13.19
CA SER A 260 -0.60 -27.23 -13.32
C SER A 260 -2.00 -27.60 -12.80
N THR A 261 -2.44 -26.96 -11.72
CA THR A 261 -3.73 -27.25 -11.07
C THR A 261 -4.52 -25.97 -10.78
N VAL A 262 -5.83 -26.14 -10.52
CA VAL A 262 -6.68 -25.04 -10.04
C VAL A 262 -6.21 -24.51 -8.68
N GLU A 263 -5.66 -25.38 -7.83
CA GLU A 263 -5.11 -24.98 -6.52
C GLU A 263 -3.89 -24.09 -6.69
N ASP A 264 -3.00 -24.38 -7.64
CA ASP A 264 -1.83 -23.54 -7.91
C ASP A 264 -2.25 -22.14 -8.37
N PHE A 265 -3.27 -22.06 -9.22
CA PHE A 265 -3.85 -20.80 -9.69
C PHE A 265 -4.51 -20.01 -8.55
N ILE A 266 -5.31 -20.65 -7.69
CA ILE A 266 -5.96 -20.01 -6.55
C ILE A 266 -4.90 -19.54 -5.54
N LYS A 267 -3.91 -20.37 -5.23
CA LYS A 267 -2.79 -20.05 -4.34
C LYS A 267 -1.99 -18.85 -4.87
N TYR A 268 -1.77 -18.79 -6.18
CA TYR A 268 -1.10 -17.68 -6.83
C TYR A 268 -1.87 -16.36 -6.70
N CYS A 269 -3.20 -16.40 -6.90
CA CYS A 269 -4.06 -15.23 -6.71
C CYS A 269 -4.07 -14.78 -5.25
N GLY A 270 -4.02 -15.75 -4.33
CA GLY A 270 -3.79 -15.54 -2.91
C GLY A 270 -4.72 -14.50 -2.32
N LYS A 271 -4.14 -13.60 -1.51
CA LYS A 271 -4.85 -12.55 -0.80
C LYS A 271 -4.99 -11.25 -1.59
N GLY A 272 -4.38 -11.13 -2.77
CA GLY A 272 -4.38 -9.90 -3.58
C GLY A 272 -5.54 -9.77 -4.58
N THR A 273 -6.43 -10.76 -4.65
CA THR A 273 -7.59 -10.76 -5.56
C THR A 273 -8.89 -10.41 -4.83
N ILE A 274 -9.78 -9.69 -5.51
CA ILE A 274 -11.14 -9.38 -5.04
C ILE A 274 -12.14 -10.51 -5.26
N PHE A 275 -11.76 -11.56 -5.98
CA PHE A 275 -12.64 -12.65 -6.38
C PHE A 275 -12.64 -13.76 -5.33
N SER A 276 -13.83 -14.28 -5.05
CA SER A 276 -14.02 -15.45 -4.21
C SER A 276 -13.42 -16.70 -4.84
N ARG A 277 -13.17 -17.73 -4.02
CA ARG A 277 -12.68 -19.02 -4.50
C ARG A 277 -13.58 -19.61 -5.61
N GLY A 278 -14.90 -19.57 -5.44
CA GLY A 278 -15.84 -20.08 -6.45
C GLY A 278 -15.81 -19.30 -7.77
N GLU A 279 -15.58 -17.98 -7.72
CA GLU A 279 -15.36 -17.18 -8.93
C GLU A 279 -14.05 -17.55 -9.63
N LEU A 280 -12.96 -17.73 -8.88
CA LEU A 280 -11.68 -18.17 -9.41
C LEU A 280 -11.79 -19.56 -10.07
N GLU A 281 -12.45 -20.52 -9.43
CA GLU A 281 -12.71 -21.85 -10.02
C GLU A 281 -13.53 -21.75 -11.32
N SER A 282 -14.50 -20.84 -11.37
CA SER A 282 -15.28 -20.56 -12.59
C SER A 282 -14.40 -19.98 -13.70
N PHE A 283 -13.55 -19.00 -13.40
CA PHE A 283 -12.61 -18.41 -14.37
C PHE A 283 -11.57 -19.42 -14.84
N TRP A 284 -11.12 -20.31 -13.95
CA TRP A 284 -10.26 -21.43 -14.28
C TRP A 284 -10.90 -22.38 -15.29
N ARG A 285 -12.19 -22.72 -15.11
CA ARG A 285 -12.92 -23.60 -16.04
C ARG A 285 -13.20 -22.92 -17.38
N ARG A 286 -13.61 -21.65 -17.36
CA ARG A 286 -13.99 -20.89 -18.57
C ARG A 286 -12.82 -20.34 -19.36
N LYS A 287 -11.66 -20.15 -18.72
CA LYS A 287 -10.44 -19.55 -19.29
C LYS A 287 -10.67 -18.18 -19.94
N ASN A 288 -11.70 -17.45 -19.50
CA ASN A 288 -12.10 -16.15 -20.06
C ASN A 288 -11.20 -14.99 -19.59
N TYR A 289 -10.41 -15.19 -18.53
CA TYR A 289 -9.38 -14.27 -18.07
C TYR A 289 -8.01 -14.96 -18.07
N PRO A 290 -7.40 -15.16 -19.25
CA PRO A 290 -6.18 -15.93 -19.40
C PRO A 290 -4.94 -15.27 -18.82
N HIS A 291 -4.94 -13.96 -18.58
CA HIS A 291 -3.77 -13.25 -18.07
C HIS A 291 -3.99 -12.84 -16.61
N ILE A 292 -3.04 -13.23 -15.77
CA ILE A 292 -3.03 -12.90 -14.35
C ILE A 292 -1.79 -12.04 -14.10
N ILE A 293 -2.00 -10.80 -13.68
CA ILE A 293 -0.95 -9.83 -13.38
C ILE A 293 -0.90 -9.64 -11.87
N LYS A 294 0.26 -9.90 -11.26
CA LYS A 294 0.55 -9.49 -9.88
C LYS A 294 1.35 -8.20 -9.92
N MET A 295 0.92 -7.22 -9.14
CA MET A 295 1.50 -5.88 -9.11
C MET A 295 1.55 -5.35 -7.68
N LEU A 296 2.47 -4.43 -7.41
CA LEU A 296 2.45 -3.63 -6.19
C LEU A 296 1.61 -2.38 -6.41
N TYR A 297 0.81 -2.01 -5.41
CA TYR A 297 0.06 -0.77 -5.40
C TYR A 297 0.89 0.35 -4.79
N ASN A 298 1.76 0.93 -5.60
CA ASN A 298 2.77 1.90 -5.17
C ASN A 298 2.17 3.25 -4.77
N ILE A 299 1.39 3.87 -5.66
CA ILE A 299 0.95 5.26 -5.49
C ILE A 299 -0.56 5.37 -5.73
N ALA A 300 -1.27 5.91 -4.74
CA ALA A 300 -2.61 6.47 -4.94
C ALA A 300 -2.44 7.92 -5.43
N VAL A 301 -2.73 8.18 -6.71
CA VAL A 301 -2.46 9.48 -7.34
C VAL A 301 -3.22 10.59 -6.60
N PRO A 302 -2.57 11.64 -6.06
CA PRO A 302 -3.28 12.65 -5.26
C PRO A 302 -4.46 13.30 -5.98
N LYS A 303 -4.25 13.69 -7.25
CA LYS A 303 -5.27 14.30 -8.11
C LYS A 303 -5.74 13.33 -9.19
N ARG A 304 -7.04 13.05 -9.21
CA ARG A 304 -7.65 12.19 -10.24
C ARG A 304 -7.67 12.94 -11.56
N ILE A 305 -7.05 12.37 -12.60
CA ILE A 305 -6.98 13.01 -13.92
C ILE A 305 -8.10 12.44 -14.76
N VAL A 306 -8.98 13.31 -15.24
CA VAL A 306 -10.16 12.91 -16.01
C VAL A 306 -9.77 12.62 -17.45
N ARG A 307 -10.47 11.67 -18.10
CA ARG A 307 -10.22 11.30 -19.51
C ARG A 307 -10.16 12.51 -20.44
N HIS A 308 -10.99 13.53 -20.22
CA HIS A 308 -10.95 14.79 -20.94
C HIS A 308 -9.53 15.37 -20.97
N ASP A 309 -8.92 15.58 -19.80
CA ASP A 309 -7.59 16.19 -19.69
C ASP A 309 -6.51 15.31 -20.33
N LEU A 310 -6.64 13.98 -20.21
CA LEU A 310 -5.72 13.04 -20.86
C LEU A 310 -5.75 13.18 -22.38
N LEU A 311 -6.92 13.44 -22.98
CA LEU A 311 -7.08 13.63 -24.42
C LEU A 311 -6.58 15.00 -24.87
N GLU A 312 -7.00 16.08 -24.18
CA GLU A 312 -6.58 17.45 -24.50
C GLU A 312 -5.06 17.61 -24.42
N LYS A 313 -4.40 16.86 -23.53
CA LYS A 313 -2.94 16.85 -23.37
C LYS A 313 -2.23 15.81 -24.25
N GLY A 314 -2.94 15.07 -25.10
CA GLY A 314 -2.35 14.05 -25.99
C GLY A 314 -1.70 12.87 -25.25
N LEU A 315 -2.12 12.61 -24.01
CA LEU A 315 -1.59 11.52 -23.18
C LEU A 315 -2.20 10.18 -23.54
N ILE A 316 -3.44 10.20 -24.05
CA ILE A 316 -4.12 9.04 -24.61
C ILE A 316 -4.83 9.44 -25.90
N ASN A 317 -5.25 8.44 -26.67
CA ASN A 317 -6.03 8.62 -27.90
C ASN A 317 -7.54 8.43 -27.63
N GLU A 318 -8.39 8.88 -28.55
CA GLU A 318 -9.86 8.71 -28.45
C GLU A 318 -10.34 7.24 -28.50
N GLY A 319 -9.45 6.29 -28.82
CA GLY A 319 -9.75 4.87 -28.91
C GLY A 319 -9.99 4.17 -27.57
N TYR A 320 -10.00 2.83 -27.61
CA TYR A 320 -10.21 1.97 -26.45
C TYR A 320 -9.09 2.15 -25.41
N ALA A 321 -9.44 2.71 -24.24
CA ALA A 321 -8.53 2.93 -23.12
C ALA A 321 -8.60 1.81 -22.07
N GLY A 322 -8.73 0.55 -22.49
CA GLY A 322 -8.73 -0.60 -21.56
C GLY A 322 -7.34 -1.17 -21.32
N PHE A 323 -6.51 -1.26 -22.35
CA PHE A 323 -5.09 -1.54 -22.21
C PHE A 323 -4.36 -0.86 -23.36
N MET A 324 -3.36 -0.03 -23.06
CA MET A 324 -2.57 0.63 -24.10
C MET A 324 -1.17 0.98 -23.61
N PRO A 325 -0.15 0.91 -24.49
CA PRO A 325 1.18 1.39 -24.17
C PRO A 325 1.20 2.91 -24.03
N LEU A 326 2.07 3.39 -23.16
CA LEU A 326 2.39 4.80 -22.98
C LEU A 326 3.88 5.01 -23.26
N THR A 327 4.22 6.14 -23.84
CA THR A 327 5.61 6.61 -23.87
C THR A 327 6.05 7.07 -22.48
N ASN A 328 7.36 7.16 -22.23
CA ASN A 328 7.89 7.70 -20.97
C ASN A 328 7.33 9.11 -20.70
N LEU A 329 7.34 9.97 -21.72
CA LEU A 329 6.82 11.33 -21.62
C LEU A 329 5.33 11.36 -21.25
N GLN A 330 4.50 10.49 -21.84
CA GLN A 330 3.08 10.42 -21.50
C GLN A 330 2.87 9.95 -20.06
N PHE A 331 3.64 8.97 -19.61
CA PHE A 331 3.57 8.44 -18.25
C PHE A 331 3.98 9.52 -17.23
N GLU A 332 5.16 10.13 -17.41
CA GLU A 332 5.69 11.20 -16.55
C GLU A 332 4.75 12.40 -16.50
N LYS A 333 4.22 12.85 -17.65
CA LYS A 333 3.25 13.94 -17.69
C LYS A 333 1.94 13.57 -16.99
N THR A 334 1.54 12.30 -17.02
CA THR A 334 0.39 11.84 -16.22
C THR A 334 0.68 11.91 -14.73
N LEU A 335 1.89 11.55 -14.27
CA LEU A 335 2.27 11.69 -12.86
C LEU A 335 2.26 13.17 -12.42
N GLU A 336 2.80 14.06 -13.25
CA GLU A 336 2.82 15.50 -13.02
C GLU A 336 1.40 16.07 -12.88
N LEU A 337 0.50 15.77 -13.83
CA LEU A 337 -0.90 16.20 -13.76
C LEU A 337 -1.66 15.63 -12.56
N GLY A 338 -1.23 14.44 -12.12
CA GLY A 338 -1.75 13.75 -10.95
C GLY A 338 -1.21 14.30 -9.63
N GLU A 339 -0.32 15.28 -9.67
CA GLU A 339 0.33 15.89 -8.50
C GLU A 339 1.08 14.85 -7.66
N VAL A 340 1.68 13.85 -8.33
CA VAL A 340 2.51 12.83 -7.66
C VAL A 340 3.82 13.48 -7.19
N ASN A 341 4.15 13.29 -5.92
CA ASN A 341 5.39 13.79 -5.33
C ASN A 341 6.61 13.05 -5.94
N GLU A 342 7.57 13.81 -6.44
CA GLU A 342 8.79 13.29 -7.08
C GLU A 342 9.64 12.41 -6.15
N SER A 343 9.52 12.56 -4.82
CA SER A 343 10.19 11.69 -3.83
C SER A 343 9.75 10.22 -3.94
N PHE A 344 8.64 9.92 -4.62
CA PHE A 344 8.24 8.55 -4.95
C PHE A 344 9.01 7.96 -6.13
N ILE A 345 9.76 8.76 -6.88
CA ILE A 345 10.49 8.32 -8.06
C ILE A 345 11.94 7.99 -7.69
N ILE A 346 12.41 6.83 -8.12
CA ILE A 346 13.81 6.43 -8.05
C ILE A 346 14.50 6.98 -9.29
N ASN A 347 15.44 7.89 -9.08
CA ASN A 347 16.33 8.40 -10.12
C ASN A 347 17.49 7.44 -10.40
#